data_AF-A0A9D6CQW5-F1
#
_entry.id   AF-A0A9D6CQW5-F1
#
_cell.length_a   1.000
_cell.length_b   1.000
_cell.length_c   1.000
_cell.angle_alpha   90.00
_cell.angle_beta   90.00
_cell.angle_gamma   90.00
#
_symmetry.space_group_name_H-M   'P 1'
#
loop_
_entity.id
_entity.type
_entity.pdbx_description
1 polymer ?
#
loop_
_entity_poly.entity_id
_entity_poly.type
_entity_poly.pdbx_seq_one_letter_code
_entity_poly.pdbx_strand_id
1 'polypeptide(L)'
;MSRPTDHAAEEDLVLLAMGELPPDRSAALESHLETCVGCRRAHEEVRAVLAKFADGRREELDARLPPAGPARAELRRRLAEQAEGAAPQRLPSLLTSPNLRVALALAALALVAGVAVVQWSETPAGAVAARYAPDPRLTPGLATSASARELCASPVPDEALPVARPVAVGVFRAYGVADPEPRAYELDYLIPPELGGAGDARNLWPQPYGAEPWSAHAKDALEDRLRHLVCQGELPLAVAQRDLARDWTAAYRRYFRVEEPLVEHAGFLKDQPWE
;
A
#
# COMPACT_ATOMS: atom_id res chain seq x y z
N MET A 1 -6.67 -24.57 -47.82
CA MET A 1 -7.56 -23.52 -47.30
C MET A 1 -6.75 -22.71 -46.29
N SER A 2 -6.16 -21.60 -46.72
CA SER A 2 -5.30 -20.75 -45.87
C SER A 2 -6.17 -19.96 -44.89
N ARG A 3 -5.87 -20.06 -43.59
CA ARG A 3 -6.47 -19.20 -42.55
C ARG A 3 -6.16 -17.74 -42.86
N PRO A 4 -7.07 -16.79 -42.55
CA PRO A 4 -6.71 -15.38 -42.53
C PRO A 4 -5.59 -15.19 -41.50
N THR A 5 -4.52 -14.51 -41.89
CA THR A 5 -3.45 -14.11 -40.98
C THR A 5 -4.01 -13.03 -40.06
N ASP A 6 -4.46 -13.41 -38.86
CA ASP A 6 -4.82 -12.44 -37.82
C ASP A 6 -3.56 -11.65 -37.44
N HIS A 7 -3.48 -10.44 -37.95
CA HIS A 7 -2.47 -9.47 -37.57
C HIS A 7 -2.83 -8.85 -36.22
N ALA A 8 -1.82 -8.52 -35.43
CA ALA A 8 -2.02 -7.75 -34.20
C ALA A 8 -2.64 -6.37 -34.49
N ALA A 9 -3.43 -5.88 -33.54
CA ALA A 9 -3.97 -4.53 -33.62
C ALA A 9 -2.85 -3.49 -33.61
N GLU A 10 -2.96 -2.46 -34.46
CA GLU A 10 -1.95 -1.41 -34.58
C GLU A 10 -1.72 -0.67 -33.25
N GLU A 11 -2.80 -0.46 -32.47
CA GLU A 11 -2.74 0.12 -31.13
C GLU A 11 -1.83 -0.67 -30.19
N ASP A 12 -1.90 -2.00 -30.23
CA ASP A 12 -1.07 -2.86 -29.37
C ASP A 12 0.40 -2.79 -29.75
N LEU A 13 0.72 -2.65 -31.05
CA LEU A 13 2.08 -2.45 -31.51
C LEU A 13 2.64 -1.11 -31.02
N VAL A 14 1.81 -0.07 -30.96
CA VAL A 14 2.19 1.24 -30.41
C VAL A 14 2.40 1.16 -28.89
N LEU A 15 1.46 0.56 -28.16
CA LEU A 15 1.56 0.40 -26.71
C LEU A 15 2.78 -0.47 -26.32
N LEU A 16 3.05 -1.54 -27.07
CA LEU A 16 4.24 -2.36 -26.85
C LEU A 16 5.53 -1.56 -27.13
N ALA A 17 5.57 -0.78 -28.21
CA ALA A 17 6.73 0.05 -28.54
C ALA A 17 7.01 1.13 -27.48
N MET A 18 5.97 1.62 -26.79
CA MET A 18 6.08 2.58 -25.69
C MET A 18 6.34 1.93 -24.32
N GLY A 19 6.16 0.61 -24.20
CA GLY A 19 6.28 -0.12 -22.93
C GLY A 19 5.05 0.01 -22.01
N GLU A 20 3.90 0.41 -22.56
CA GLU A 20 2.65 0.66 -21.84
C GLU A 20 1.64 -0.51 -21.93
N LEU A 21 1.98 -1.55 -22.69
CA LEU A 21 1.12 -2.72 -22.86
C LEU A 21 1.24 -3.66 -21.62
N PRO A 22 0.12 -4.14 -21.04
CA PRO A 22 0.12 -5.03 -19.88
C PRO A 22 1.01 -6.28 -20.08
N PRO A 23 1.66 -6.83 -19.03
CA PRO A 23 2.69 -7.86 -19.17
C PRO A 23 2.23 -9.14 -19.88
N ASP A 24 0.99 -9.56 -19.61
CA ASP A 24 0.33 -10.71 -20.23
C ASP A 24 0.13 -10.52 -21.74
N ARG A 25 -0.33 -9.32 -22.14
CA ARG A 25 -0.52 -8.95 -23.55
C ARG A 25 0.80 -8.70 -24.27
N SER A 26 1.78 -8.12 -23.58
CA SER A 26 3.14 -7.91 -24.08
C SER A 26 3.81 -9.23 -24.43
N ALA A 27 3.80 -10.21 -23.51
CA ALA A 27 4.40 -11.52 -23.78
C ALA A 27 3.74 -12.25 -24.97
N ALA A 28 2.40 -12.19 -25.06
CA ALA A 28 1.66 -12.78 -26.17
C ALA A 28 1.99 -12.11 -27.51
N LEU A 29 2.06 -10.77 -27.52
CA LEU A 29 2.37 -10.01 -28.72
C LEU A 29 3.84 -10.19 -29.15
N GLU A 30 4.79 -10.17 -28.22
CA GLU A 30 6.20 -10.45 -28.51
C GLU A 30 6.39 -11.84 -29.15
N SER A 31 5.72 -12.87 -28.64
CA SER A 31 5.72 -14.20 -29.27
C SER A 31 5.07 -14.19 -30.67
N HIS A 32 4.01 -13.40 -30.88
CA HIS A 32 3.42 -13.21 -32.20
C HIS A 32 4.40 -12.52 -33.18
N LEU A 33 5.14 -11.50 -32.72
CA LEU A 33 6.14 -10.81 -33.54
C LEU A 33 7.25 -11.74 -34.02
N GLU A 34 7.63 -12.76 -33.23
CA GLU A 34 8.61 -13.77 -33.66
C GLU A 34 8.15 -14.52 -34.91
N THR A 35 6.85 -14.80 -35.02
CA THR A 35 6.27 -15.64 -36.09
C THR A 35 5.62 -14.84 -37.23
N CYS A 36 5.27 -13.57 -37.02
CA CYS A 36 4.59 -12.72 -38.01
C CYS A 36 5.49 -11.59 -38.55
N VAL A 37 5.99 -11.74 -39.78
CA VAL A 37 6.87 -10.74 -40.43
C VAL A 37 6.19 -9.38 -40.62
N GLY A 38 4.88 -9.36 -40.93
CA GLY A 38 4.13 -8.11 -41.12
C GLY A 38 4.05 -7.27 -39.84
N CYS A 39 3.63 -7.89 -38.73
CA CYS A 39 3.54 -7.21 -37.44
C CYS A 39 4.92 -6.81 -36.90
N ARG A 40 5.97 -7.63 -37.12
CA ARG A 40 7.35 -7.27 -36.76
C ARG A 40 7.82 -6.00 -37.46
N ARG A 41 7.58 -5.90 -38.78
CA ARG A 41 7.92 -4.72 -39.56
C ARG A 41 7.16 -3.49 -39.08
N ALA A 42 5.85 -3.61 -38.86
CA ALA A 42 5.03 -2.51 -38.36
C ALA A 42 5.51 -2.02 -36.98
N HIS A 43 5.85 -2.94 -36.07
CA HIS A 43 6.41 -2.60 -34.77
C HIS A 43 7.78 -1.87 -34.88
N GLU A 44 8.67 -2.35 -35.75
CA GLU A 44 9.96 -1.69 -36.00
C GLU A 44 9.80 -0.27 -36.57
N GLU A 45 8.84 -0.05 -37.46
CA GLU A 45 8.52 1.27 -38.01
C GLU A 45 8.03 2.23 -36.91
N VAL A 46 7.13 1.77 -36.04
CA VAL A 46 6.68 2.56 -34.87
C VAL A 46 7.83 2.89 -33.93
N ARG A 47 8.67 1.91 -33.58
CA ARG A 47 9.85 2.12 -32.73
C ARG A 47 10.82 3.14 -33.32
N ALA A 48 11.02 3.13 -34.64
CA ALA A 48 11.89 4.07 -35.32
C ALA A 48 11.38 5.52 -35.22
N VAL A 49 10.06 5.73 -35.29
CA VAL A 49 9.44 7.05 -35.09
C VAL A 49 9.61 7.53 -33.65
N LEU A 50 9.33 6.65 -32.68
CA LEU A 50 9.52 6.97 -31.25
C LEU A 50 10.98 7.31 -30.92
N ALA A 51 11.94 6.58 -31.48
CA ALA A 51 13.36 6.86 -31.30
C ALA A 51 13.73 8.28 -31.79
N LYS A 52 13.26 8.68 -32.98
CA LYS A 52 13.50 10.04 -33.50
C LYS A 52 12.91 11.12 -32.60
N PHE A 53 11.71 10.89 -32.06
CA PHE A 53 11.10 11.83 -31.11
C PHE A 53 11.89 11.93 -29.81
N ALA A 54 12.35 10.79 -29.27
CA ALA A 54 13.15 10.73 -28.06
C ALA A 54 14.50 11.44 -28.24
N ASP A 55 15.16 11.27 -29.39
CA ASP A 55 16.42 11.93 -29.71
C ASP A 55 16.24 13.45 -29.84
N GLY A 56 15.21 13.92 -30.56
CA GLY A 56 14.92 15.36 -30.67
C GLY A 56 14.60 16.01 -29.32
N ARG A 57 13.82 15.33 -28.47
CA ARG A 57 13.57 15.76 -27.08
C ARG A 57 14.86 15.82 -26.27
N ARG A 58 15.74 14.82 -26.41
CA ARG A 58 17.02 14.77 -25.70
C ARG A 58 17.92 15.93 -26.14
N GLU A 59 18.02 16.23 -27.42
CA GLU A 59 18.78 17.39 -27.91
C GLU A 59 18.27 18.72 -27.32
N GLU A 60 16.94 18.91 -27.26
CA GLU A 60 16.34 20.10 -26.64
C GLU A 60 16.60 20.17 -25.13
N LEU A 61 16.49 19.03 -24.43
CA LEU A 61 16.72 18.93 -22.99
C LEU A 61 18.20 19.11 -22.64
N ASP A 62 19.11 18.49 -23.38
CA ASP A 62 20.56 18.58 -23.17
C ASP A 62 21.06 20.01 -23.37
N ALA A 63 20.41 20.80 -24.23
CA ALA A 63 20.68 22.24 -24.36
C ALA A 63 20.20 23.06 -23.15
N ARG A 64 19.20 22.59 -22.39
CA ARG A 64 18.61 23.29 -21.24
C ARG A 64 19.15 22.81 -19.89
N LEU A 65 19.68 21.60 -19.84
CA LEU A 65 20.15 20.96 -18.61
C LEU A 65 21.68 21.08 -18.47
N PRO A 66 22.19 21.22 -17.25
CA PRO A 66 23.63 21.15 -17.02
C PRO A 66 24.15 19.75 -17.39
N PRO A 67 25.41 19.63 -17.86
CA PRO A 67 25.97 18.37 -18.29
C PRO A 67 25.96 17.35 -17.13
N ALA A 68 25.52 16.12 -17.42
CA ALA A 68 25.44 15.05 -16.41
C ALA A 68 26.81 14.49 -15.97
N GLY A 69 27.89 14.84 -16.67
CA GLY A 69 29.24 14.35 -16.44
C GLY A 69 29.74 14.56 -14.99
N PRO A 70 29.73 15.80 -14.47
CA PRO A 70 30.12 16.09 -13.09
C PRO A 70 29.29 15.32 -12.05
N ALA A 71 27.96 15.23 -12.22
CA ALA A 71 27.09 14.50 -11.30
C ALA A 71 27.41 12.98 -11.29
N ARG A 72 27.65 12.39 -12.47
CA ARG A 72 28.07 10.98 -12.57
C ARG A 72 29.46 10.73 -11.98
N ALA A 73 30.39 11.67 -12.15
CA ALA A 73 31.73 11.56 -11.57
C ALA A 73 31.68 11.58 -10.03
N GLU A 74 30.89 12.49 -9.45
CA GLU A 74 30.69 12.57 -8.01
C GLU A 74 30.03 11.31 -7.45
N LEU A 75 29.00 10.78 -8.12
CA LEU A 75 28.37 9.51 -7.70
C LEU A 75 29.37 8.35 -7.71
N ARG A 76 30.17 8.22 -8.79
CA ARG A 76 31.20 7.17 -8.87
C ARG A 76 32.25 7.29 -7.77
N ARG A 77 32.66 8.50 -7.43
CA ARG A 77 33.59 8.75 -6.31
C ARG A 77 33.01 8.26 -5.00
N ARG A 78 31.75 8.61 -4.69
CA ARG A 78 31.08 8.16 -3.46
C ARG A 78 30.93 6.65 -3.38
N LEU A 79 30.60 6.00 -4.48
CA LEU A 79 30.51 4.53 -4.54
C LEU A 79 31.87 3.87 -4.32
N ALA A 80 32.96 4.45 -4.85
CA ALA A 80 34.32 3.97 -4.60
C ALA A 80 34.73 4.14 -3.12
N GLU A 81 34.43 5.29 -2.51
CA GLU A 81 34.68 5.53 -1.08
C GLU A 81 33.93 4.52 -0.18
N GLN A 82 32.68 4.18 -0.53
CA GLN A 82 31.92 3.15 0.18
C GLN A 82 32.51 1.74 -0.02
N ALA A 83 33.06 1.45 -1.20
CA ALA A 83 33.70 0.17 -1.48
C ALA A 83 35.05 0.02 -0.74
N GLU A 84 35.82 1.09 -0.59
CA GLU A 84 37.09 1.08 0.15
C GLU A 84 36.89 0.91 1.67
N GLY A 85 35.78 1.39 2.22
CA GLY A 85 35.37 1.10 3.61
C GLY A 85 35.03 -0.37 3.88
N ALA A 86 34.89 -1.19 2.83
CA ALA A 86 34.64 -2.63 2.90
C ALA A 86 35.90 -3.50 2.76
N ALA A 87 37.10 -2.92 2.91
CA ALA A 87 38.33 -3.70 3.03
C ALA A 87 38.25 -4.61 4.28
N PRO A 88 38.58 -5.91 4.18
CA PRO A 88 38.54 -6.80 5.33
C PRO A 88 39.58 -6.32 6.34
N GLN A 89 39.09 -5.73 7.44
CA GLN A 89 39.93 -5.32 8.54
C GLN A 89 40.71 -6.55 9.01
N ARG A 90 42.05 -6.49 8.94
CA ARG A 90 42.90 -7.52 9.54
C ARG A 90 42.56 -7.58 11.02
N LEU A 91 41.89 -8.65 11.41
CA LEU A 91 41.46 -8.88 12.79
C LEU A 91 42.68 -8.73 13.71
N PRO A 92 42.60 -7.92 14.79
CA PRO A 92 43.71 -7.77 15.71
C PRO A 92 44.04 -9.13 16.36
N SER A 93 45.34 -9.37 16.59
CA SER A 93 45.93 -10.59 17.16
C SER A 93 45.43 -10.99 18.56
N LEU A 94 44.47 -10.26 19.13
CA LEU A 94 43.72 -10.65 20.33
C LEU A 94 42.79 -11.85 20.06
N LEU A 95 42.32 -12.05 18.83
CA LEU A 95 41.40 -13.13 18.44
C LEU A 95 42.05 -14.52 18.27
N THR A 96 43.37 -14.64 18.42
CA THR A 96 44.07 -15.93 18.38
C THR A 96 44.17 -16.63 19.74
N SER A 97 43.79 -15.98 20.85
CA SER A 97 43.76 -16.63 22.16
C SER A 97 42.56 -17.60 22.26
N PRO A 98 42.78 -18.90 22.54
CA PRO A 98 41.69 -19.88 22.61
C PRO A 98 40.65 -19.52 23.67
N ASN A 99 41.08 -18.91 24.78
CA ASN A 99 40.20 -18.52 25.88
C ASN A 99 39.27 -17.37 25.50
N LEU A 100 39.75 -16.41 24.69
CA LEU A 100 38.92 -15.29 24.23
C LEU A 100 37.90 -15.75 23.18
N ARG A 101 38.24 -16.74 22.35
CA ARG A 101 37.30 -17.31 21.36
C ARG A 101 36.16 -18.04 22.05
N VAL A 102 36.43 -18.80 23.11
CA VAL A 102 35.38 -19.46 23.91
C VAL A 102 34.50 -18.43 24.62
N ALA A 103 35.10 -17.39 25.22
CA ALA A 103 34.33 -16.33 25.89
C ALA A 103 33.43 -15.56 24.91
N LEU A 104 33.94 -15.20 23.73
CA LEU A 104 33.16 -14.54 22.68
C LEU A 104 32.07 -15.45 22.10
N ALA A 105 32.34 -16.74 21.94
CA ALA A 105 31.34 -17.71 21.48
C ALA A 105 30.19 -17.86 22.49
N LEU A 106 30.50 -17.92 23.79
CA LEU A 106 29.49 -17.97 24.85
C LEU A 106 28.70 -16.67 24.95
N ALA A 107 29.36 -15.51 24.81
CA ALA A 107 28.70 -14.21 24.79
C ALA A 107 27.77 -14.06 23.57
N ALA A 108 28.23 -14.50 22.39
CA ALA A 108 27.40 -14.53 21.18
C ALA A 108 26.22 -15.49 21.32
N LEU A 109 26.41 -16.67 21.91
CA LEU A 109 25.33 -17.62 22.17
C LEU A 109 24.31 -17.04 23.16
N ALA A 110 24.77 -16.36 24.21
CA ALA A 110 23.90 -15.67 25.16
C ALA A 110 23.15 -14.51 24.51
N LEU A 111 23.79 -13.76 23.59
CA LEU A 111 23.16 -12.69 22.83
C LEU A 111 22.10 -13.24 21.87
N VAL A 112 22.40 -14.32 21.14
CA VAL A 112 21.46 -15.00 20.25
C VAL A 112 20.30 -15.60 21.04
N ALA A 113 20.58 -16.24 22.19
CA ALA A 113 19.55 -16.74 23.08
C ALA A 113 18.70 -15.60 23.65
N GLY A 114 19.30 -14.47 24.01
CA GLY A 114 18.60 -13.26 24.45
C GLY A 114 17.71 -12.66 23.36
N VAL A 115 18.21 -12.54 22.12
CA VAL A 115 17.42 -12.09 20.96
C VAL A 115 16.30 -13.07 20.64
N ALA A 116 16.55 -14.38 20.69
CA ALA A 116 15.52 -15.40 20.50
C ALA A 116 14.44 -15.30 21.59
N VAL A 117 14.82 -15.11 22.86
CA VAL A 117 13.87 -14.87 23.94
C VAL A 117 13.07 -13.58 23.71
N VAL A 118 13.69 -12.49 23.24
CA VAL A 118 12.99 -11.24 22.90
C VAL A 118 11.99 -11.46 21.76
N GLN A 119 12.39 -12.13 20.67
CA GLN A 119 11.52 -12.43 19.54
C GLN A 119 10.41 -13.43 19.86
N TRP A 120 10.64 -14.34 20.82
CA TRP A 120 9.61 -15.26 21.31
C TRP A 120 8.73 -14.64 22.40
N SER A 121 9.18 -13.55 23.03
CA SER A 121 8.41 -12.78 24.01
C SER A 121 7.56 -11.66 23.41
N GLU A 122 7.62 -11.45 22.08
CA GLU A 122 6.56 -10.71 21.39
C GLU A 122 5.27 -11.52 21.47
N THR A 123 4.50 -11.24 22.52
CA THR A 123 3.10 -11.61 22.61
C THR A 123 2.39 -11.27 21.29
N PRO A 124 1.52 -12.15 20.75
CA PRO A 124 0.94 -12.04 19.41
C PRO A 124 -0.14 -10.95 19.30
N ALA A 125 0.01 -9.81 19.97
CA ALA A 125 -0.88 -8.66 19.80
C ALA A 125 -0.85 -8.12 18.36
N GLY A 126 0.30 -8.19 17.68
CA GLY A 126 0.43 -7.75 16.28
C GLY A 126 -0.26 -8.66 15.26
N ALA A 127 -0.27 -9.98 15.48
CA ALA A 127 -0.94 -10.93 14.58
C ALA A 127 -2.47 -10.91 14.73
N VAL A 128 -2.97 -10.52 15.91
CA VAL A 128 -4.41 -10.35 16.18
C VAL A 128 -4.88 -9.01 15.59
N ALA A 129 -4.13 -7.91 15.76
CA ALA A 129 -4.47 -6.63 15.15
C ALA A 129 -4.55 -6.69 13.62
N ALA A 130 -3.65 -7.45 12.96
CA ALA A 130 -3.65 -7.60 11.51
C ALA A 130 -4.94 -8.21 10.91
N ARG A 131 -5.80 -8.86 11.71
CA ARG A 131 -7.07 -9.44 11.24
C ARG A 131 -8.23 -8.44 11.17
N TYR A 132 -8.16 -7.38 11.96
CA TYR A 132 -9.27 -6.44 12.14
C TYR A 132 -8.87 -4.98 11.96
N ALA A 133 -7.58 -4.68 11.78
CA ALA A 133 -7.08 -3.33 11.58
C ALA A 133 -6.30 -3.22 10.26
N PRO A 134 -6.35 -2.07 9.58
CA PRO A 134 -5.58 -1.87 8.37
C PRO A 134 -4.07 -1.86 8.62
N ASP A 135 -3.29 -2.20 7.60
CA ASP A 135 -1.85 -1.91 7.60
C ASP A 135 -1.65 -0.37 7.60
N PRO A 136 -1.04 0.23 8.64
CA PRO A 136 -0.89 1.68 8.74
C PRO A 136 0.02 2.28 7.66
N ARG A 137 0.80 1.44 6.94
CA ARG A 137 1.61 1.88 5.79
C ARG A 137 0.77 2.09 4.53
N LEU A 138 -0.32 1.31 4.39
CA LEU A 138 -1.25 1.42 3.28
C LEU A 138 -2.35 2.43 3.60
N THR A 139 -2.89 2.36 4.81
CA THR A 139 -4.05 3.15 5.24
C THR A 139 -3.76 3.86 6.57
N PRO A 140 -2.98 4.95 6.56
CA PRO A 140 -2.68 5.75 7.74
C PRO A 140 -3.87 6.55 8.30
N GLY A 141 -5.00 6.65 7.58
CA GLY A 141 -6.18 7.40 8.03
C GLY A 141 -6.07 8.89 7.71
N LEU A 142 -6.24 9.25 6.45
CA LEU A 142 -6.15 10.64 6.02
C LEU A 142 -7.44 11.40 6.31
N ALA A 143 -7.31 12.58 6.91
CA ALA A 143 -8.40 13.51 7.16
C ALA A 143 -8.26 14.80 6.31
N THR A 144 -9.39 15.40 5.98
CA THR A 144 -9.54 16.72 5.35
C THR A 144 -9.38 17.84 6.38
N SER A 145 -9.35 19.09 5.91
CA SER A 145 -9.36 20.28 6.78
C SER A 145 -10.76 20.72 7.22
N ALA A 146 -11.79 19.88 7.03
CA ALA A 146 -13.15 20.19 7.42
C ALA A 146 -13.26 20.35 8.94
N SER A 147 -14.00 21.36 9.38
CA SER A 147 -14.29 21.61 10.79
C SER A 147 -15.46 20.76 11.28
N ALA A 148 -15.49 20.50 12.59
CA ALA A 148 -16.63 19.82 13.23
C ALA A 148 -17.96 20.51 12.92
N ARG A 149 -17.96 21.84 12.81
CA ARG A 149 -19.16 22.62 12.49
C ARG A 149 -19.69 22.31 11.09
N GLU A 150 -18.80 22.23 10.09
CA GLU A 150 -19.19 21.94 8.70
C GLU A 150 -19.70 20.50 8.55
N LEU A 151 -19.03 19.56 9.21
CA LEU A 151 -19.40 18.15 9.20
C LEU A 151 -20.76 17.91 9.88
N CYS A 152 -20.98 18.51 11.05
CA CYS A 152 -22.22 18.32 11.82
C CYS A 152 -23.41 19.13 11.29
N ALA A 153 -23.19 20.09 10.39
CA ALA A 153 -24.26 20.83 9.72
C ALA A 153 -24.78 20.11 8.46
N SER A 154 -24.00 19.17 7.93
CA SER A 154 -24.35 18.45 6.70
C SER A 154 -25.25 17.25 7.03
N PRO A 155 -26.34 17.04 6.30
CA PRO A 155 -27.10 15.79 6.41
C PRO A 155 -26.20 14.63 6.00
N VAL A 156 -26.29 13.53 6.74
CA VAL A 156 -25.51 12.35 6.42
C VAL A 156 -26.19 11.62 5.28
N PRO A 157 -25.46 11.27 4.21
CA PRO A 157 -26.01 10.48 3.13
C PRO A 157 -26.64 9.19 3.67
N ASP A 158 -27.82 8.81 3.16
CA ASP A 158 -28.45 7.53 3.52
C ASP A 158 -27.62 6.31 3.03
N GLU A 159 -26.66 6.55 2.13
CA GLU A 159 -25.73 5.55 1.61
C GLU A 159 -24.31 6.13 1.56
N ALA A 160 -23.30 5.35 1.93
CA ALA A 160 -21.90 5.72 1.79
C ALA A 160 -21.59 6.17 0.36
N LEU A 161 -20.77 7.22 0.22
CA LEU A 161 -20.36 7.71 -1.09
C LEU A 161 -19.65 6.60 -1.87
N PRO A 162 -20.14 6.21 -3.06
CA PRO A 162 -19.60 5.07 -3.78
C PRO A 162 -18.15 5.35 -4.18
N VAL A 163 -17.23 4.49 -3.71
CA VAL A 163 -15.84 4.52 -4.13
C VAL A 163 -15.74 4.03 -5.57
N ALA A 164 -15.05 4.78 -6.41
CA ALA A 164 -14.86 4.40 -7.81
C ALA A 164 -14.19 3.02 -7.93
N ARG A 165 -14.75 2.13 -8.75
CA ARG A 165 -14.27 0.75 -8.94
C ARG A 165 -12.75 0.63 -9.18
N PRO A 166 -12.09 1.49 -9.98
CA PRO A 166 -10.64 1.44 -10.14
C PRO A 166 -9.86 1.68 -8.83
N VAL A 167 -10.35 2.56 -7.96
CA VAL A 167 -9.77 2.82 -6.64
C VAL A 167 -9.94 1.60 -5.75
N ALA A 168 -11.15 1.03 -5.71
CA ALA A 168 -11.46 -0.18 -4.95
C ALA A 168 -10.54 -1.35 -5.32
N VAL A 169 -10.43 -1.67 -6.60
CA VAL A 169 -9.55 -2.74 -7.11
C VAL A 169 -8.09 -2.47 -6.76
N GLY A 170 -7.65 -1.21 -6.81
CA GLY A 170 -6.30 -0.80 -6.39
C GLY A 170 -6.03 -1.07 -4.91
N VAL A 171 -7.00 -0.73 -4.04
CA VAL A 171 -6.92 -0.98 -2.59
C VAL A 171 -6.87 -2.48 -2.30
N PHE A 172 -7.80 -3.27 -2.84
CA PHE A 172 -7.81 -4.73 -2.67
C PHE A 172 -6.47 -5.36 -3.09
N ARG A 173 -5.94 -4.96 -4.26
CA ARG A 173 -4.63 -5.42 -4.73
C ARG A 173 -3.48 -5.04 -3.79
N ALA A 174 -3.47 -3.82 -3.25
CA ALA A 174 -2.45 -3.39 -2.31
C ALA A 174 -2.46 -4.22 -1.02
N TYR A 175 -3.63 -4.69 -0.60
CA TYR A 175 -3.83 -5.60 0.52
C TYR A 175 -3.66 -7.10 0.17
N GLY A 176 -3.31 -7.42 -1.08
CA GLY A 176 -3.13 -8.81 -1.52
C GLY A 176 -4.42 -9.59 -1.73
N VAL A 177 -5.56 -8.92 -1.79
CA VAL A 177 -6.87 -9.52 -2.06
C VAL A 177 -7.13 -9.47 -3.57
N ALA A 178 -6.89 -10.58 -4.27
CA ALA A 178 -6.99 -10.64 -5.73
C ALA A 178 -8.42 -10.91 -6.24
N ASP A 179 -9.19 -11.69 -5.48
CA ASP A 179 -10.57 -12.10 -5.80
C ASP A 179 -11.40 -12.04 -4.52
N PRO A 180 -11.88 -10.84 -4.11
CA PRO A 180 -12.67 -10.71 -2.90
C PRO A 180 -13.97 -11.49 -3.06
N GLU A 181 -14.24 -12.42 -2.14
CA GLU A 181 -15.52 -13.11 -2.10
C GLU A 181 -16.66 -12.08 -1.98
N PRO A 182 -17.75 -12.26 -2.76
CA PRO A 182 -18.95 -11.44 -2.63
C PRO A 182 -19.38 -11.29 -1.18
N ARG A 183 -19.52 -10.04 -0.75
CA ARG A 183 -19.96 -9.65 0.60
C ARG A 183 -19.07 -10.09 1.75
N ALA A 184 -17.84 -10.55 1.49
CA ALA A 184 -16.90 -10.87 2.56
C ALA A 184 -16.24 -9.62 3.17
N TYR A 185 -16.13 -8.56 2.37
CA TYR A 185 -15.49 -7.31 2.74
C TYR A 185 -16.39 -6.10 2.51
N GLU A 186 -16.14 -5.09 3.32
CA GLU A 186 -16.51 -3.71 3.05
C GLU A 186 -15.26 -2.95 2.60
N LEU A 187 -15.39 -2.10 1.58
CA LEU A 187 -14.33 -1.17 1.25
C LEU A 187 -14.53 0.10 2.08
N ASP A 188 -13.87 0.12 3.22
CA ASP A 188 -14.23 1.00 4.31
C ASP A 188 -13.18 2.09 4.54
N TYR A 189 -13.63 3.22 5.08
CA TYR A 189 -12.79 4.35 5.45
C TYR A 189 -12.23 4.19 6.87
N LEU A 190 -10.92 4.29 7.07
CA LEU A 190 -10.36 4.28 8.43
C LEU A 190 -10.84 5.48 9.26
N ILE A 191 -10.88 6.67 8.66
CA ILE A 191 -11.61 7.83 9.19
C ILE A 191 -12.80 8.07 8.26
N PRO A 192 -14.05 8.01 8.73
CA PRO A 192 -15.20 8.14 7.84
C PRO A 192 -15.40 9.59 7.37
N PRO A 193 -16.01 9.81 6.20
CA PRO A 193 -16.29 11.15 5.68
C PRO A 193 -17.08 12.04 6.65
N GLU A 194 -17.97 11.48 7.46
CA GLU A 194 -18.75 12.21 8.48
C GLU A 194 -17.87 12.77 9.61
N LEU A 195 -16.67 12.21 9.80
CA LEU A 195 -15.63 12.70 10.69
C LEU A 195 -14.47 13.35 9.92
N GLY A 196 -14.73 13.78 8.68
CA GLY A 196 -13.78 14.51 7.85
C GLY A 196 -12.72 13.63 7.21
N GLY A 197 -12.93 12.32 7.09
CA GLY A 197 -12.08 11.43 6.31
C GLY A 197 -11.90 11.86 4.86
N ALA A 198 -10.70 11.68 4.31
CA ALA A 198 -10.42 11.98 2.91
C ALA A 198 -10.88 10.83 2.00
N GLY A 199 -11.43 11.17 0.83
CA GLY A 199 -11.73 10.26 -0.29
C GLY A 199 -10.48 9.75 -1.02
N ASP A 200 -9.45 9.33 -0.27
CA ASP A 200 -8.13 8.91 -0.78
C ASP A 200 -7.92 7.42 -0.47
N ALA A 201 -7.24 6.70 -1.37
CA ALA A 201 -6.93 5.28 -1.17
C ALA A 201 -6.16 5.01 0.13
N ARG A 202 -5.38 5.98 0.64
CA ARG A 202 -4.66 5.92 1.92
C ARG A 202 -5.57 6.12 3.15
N ASN A 203 -6.86 6.26 2.94
CA ASN A 203 -7.88 6.22 3.98
C ASN A 203 -8.85 5.04 3.78
N LEU A 204 -8.63 4.19 2.77
CA LEU A 204 -9.49 3.07 2.44
C LEU A 204 -8.80 1.73 2.70
N TRP A 205 -9.53 0.72 3.13
CA TRP A 205 -9.00 -0.63 3.34
C TRP A 205 -10.09 -1.70 3.22
N PRO A 206 -9.75 -2.96 2.88
CA PRO A 206 -10.70 -4.06 2.89
C PRO A 206 -10.99 -4.50 4.32
N GLN A 207 -12.16 -4.12 4.85
CA GLN A 207 -12.58 -4.53 6.18
C GLN A 207 -13.44 -5.80 6.10
N PRO A 208 -13.06 -6.89 6.78
CA PRO A 208 -13.83 -8.13 6.77
C PRO A 208 -15.12 -8.04 7.63
N TYR A 209 -16.22 -8.62 7.14
CA TYR A 209 -17.43 -8.83 7.95
C TYR A 209 -17.29 -10.02 8.90
N GLY A 210 -16.60 -11.08 8.48
CA GLY A 210 -16.49 -12.35 9.21
C GLY A 210 -15.37 -12.41 10.25
N ALA A 211 -14.73 -11.28 10.58
CA ALA A 211 -13.62 -11.30 11.51
C ALA A 211 -14.12 -11.17 12.95
N GLU A 212 -13.97 -12.24 13.73
CA GLU A 212 -14.39 -12.26 15.14
C GLU A 212 -13.22 -11.92 16.09
N PRO A 213 -13.43 -11.09 17.13
CA PRO A 213 -14.72 -10.50 17.52
C PRO A 213 -15.04 -9.17 16.81
N TRP A 214 -14.12 -8.63 16.01
CA TRP A 214 -14.17 -7.27 15.46
C TRP A 214 -14.53 -7.22 13.98
N SER A 215 -15.80 -6.92 13.67
CA SER A 215 -16.32 -6.83 12.29
C SER A 215 -16.50 -5.38 11.80
N ALA A 216 -16.80 -5.22 10.50
CA ALA A 216 -17.25 -3.95 9.92
C ALA A 216 -18.40 -3.31 10.71
N HIS A 217 -19.43 -4.09 11.06
CA HIS A 217 -20.55 -3.61 11.87
C HIS A 217 -20.15 -3.03 13.24
N ALA A 218 -19.13 -3.62 13.88
CA ALA A 218 -18.61 -3.06 15.14
C ALA A 218 -17.92 -1.71 14.90
N LYS A 219 -17.18 -1.55 13.81
CA LYS A 219 -16.56 -0.27 13.47
C LYS A 219 -17.64 0.77 13.13
N ASP A 220 -18.63 0.44 12.31
CA ASP A 220 -19.75 1.33 11.97
C ASP A 220 -20.44 1.92 13.22
N ALA A 221 -20.71 1.06 14.21
CA ALA A 221 -21.32 1.51 15.46
C ALA A 221 -20.41 2.48 16.23
N LEU A 222 -19.09 2.26 16.23
CA LEU A 222 -18.13 3.20 16.81
C LEU A 222 -18.13 4.53 16.06
N GLU A 223 -18.12 4.51 14.73
CA GLU A 223 -18.12 5.74 13.94
C GLU A 223 -19.34 6.60 14.20
N ASP A 224 -20.52 5.98 14.23
CA ASP A 224 -21.76 6.68 14.56
C ASP A 224 -21.71 7.29 15.97
N ARG A 225 -21.21 6.52 16.94
CA ARG A 225 -21.01 6.99 18.31
C ARG A 225 -20.04 8.18 18.37
N LEU A 226 -18.90 8.11 17.68
CA LEU A 226 -17.91 9.18 17.64
C LEU A 226 -18.46 10.44 16.97
N ARG A 227 -19.18 10.29 15.86
CA ARG A 227 -19.87 11.39 15.19
C ARG A 227 -20.84 12.08 16.13
N HIS A 228 -21.66 11.33 16.85
CA HIS A 228 -22.61 11.88 17.81
C HIS A 228 -21.90 12.70 18.91
N LEU A 229 -20.84 12.15 19.51
CA LEU A 229 -20.04 12.83 20.53
C LEU A 229 -19.37 14.11 20.00
N VAL A 230 -18.86 14.09 18.76
CA VAL A 230 -18.27 15.26 18.11
C VAL A 230 -19.32 16.34 17.87
N CYS A 231 -20.49 15.97 17.35
CA CYS A 231 -21.55 16.93 17.04
C CYS A 231 -22.25 17.50 18.28
N GLN A 232 -22.20 16.80 19.41
CA GLN A 232 -22.60 17.33 20.72
C GLN A 232 -21.53 18.21 21.39
N GLY A 233 -20.32 18.25 20.83
CA GLY A 233 -19.18 18.96 21.43
C GLY A 233 -18.58 18.25 22.64
N GLU A 234 -18.93 16.99 22.89
CA GLU A 234 -18.39 16.16 23.97
C GLU A 234 -17.02 15.58 23.62
N LEU A 235 -16.68 15.51 22.33
CA LEU A 235 -15.42 15.00 21.83
C LEU A 235 -14.83 15.94 20.75
N PRO A 236 -13.57 16.39 20.87
CA PRO A 236 -12.93 17.14 19.79
C PRO A 236 -12.76 16.26 18.54
N LEU A 237 -13.09 16.79 17.35
CA LEU A 237 -12.96 16.08 16.07
C LEU A 237 -11.59 15.41 15.88
N ALA A 238 -10.51 16.15 16.16
CA ALA A 238 -9.14 15.65 16.04
C ALA A 238 -8.85 14.47 16.98
N VAL A 239 -9.55 14.36 18.11
CA VAL A 239 -9.45 13.21 19.02
C VAL A 239 -10.13 12.00 18.40
N ALA A 240 -11.35 12.16 17.87
CA ALA A 240 -12.07 11.07 17.20
C ALA A 240 -11.27 10.51 16.01
N GLN A 241 -10.76 11.39 15.14
CA GLN A 241 -9.92 11.04 14.00
C GLN A 241 -8.67 10.25 14.40
N ARG A 242 -7.96 10.72 15.44
CA ARG A 242 -6.75 10.04 15.94
C ARG A 242 -7.09 8.70 16.57
N ASP A 243 -8.17 8.62 17.33
CA ASP A 243 -8.56 7.40 18.02
C ASP A 243 -8.93 6.30 16.99
N LEU A 244 -9.63 6.65 15.91
CA LEU A 244 -9.89 5.73 14.78
C LEU A 244 -8.59 5.31 14.06
N ALA A 245 -7.76 6.29 13.65
CA ALA A 245 -6.57 6.03 12.86
C ALA A 245 -5.49 5.21 13.60
N ARG A 246 -5.44 5.32 14.93
CA ARG A 246 -4.41 4.65 15.74
C ARG A 246 -4.80 3.22 16.11
N ASP A 247 -6.00 3.04 16.65
CA ASP A 247 -6.52 1.75 17.10
C ASP A 247 -8.03 1.88 17.33
N TRP A 248 -8.79 1.66 16.26
CA TRP A 248 -10.25 1.74 16.32
C TRP A 248 -10.86 0.70 17.28
N THR A 249 -10.22 -0.46 17.50
CA THR A 249 -10.73 -1.48 18.44
C THR A 249 -10.60 -1.01 19.89
N ALA A 250 -9.45 -0.41 20.25
CA ALA A 250 -9.28 0.21 21.56
C ALA A 250 -10.21 1.42 21.74
N ALA A 251 -10.45 2.20 20.68
CA ALA A 251 -11.43 3.27 20.69
C ALA A 251 -12.84 2.73 20.97
N TYR A 252 -13.26 1.65 20.32
CA TYR A 252 -14.53 0.98 20.58
C TYR A 252 -14.67 0.64 22.06
N ARG A 253 -13.67 -0.07 22.62
CA ARG A 253 -13.67 -0.44 24.04
C ARG A 253 -13.82 0.76 24.95
N ARG A 254 -13.13 1.86 24.63
CA ARG A 254 -13.17 3.10 25.39
C ARG A 254 -14.55 3.77 25.36
N TYR A 255 -15.15 3.91 24.18
CA TYR A 255 -16.38 4.69 24.01
C TYR A 255 -17.65 3.92 24.35
N PHE A 256 -17.62 2.58 24.27
CA PHE A 256 -18.71 1.70 24.72
C PHE A 256 -18.48 1.09 26.11
N ARG A 257 -17.27 1.21 26.68
CA ARG A 257 -16.88 0.67 28.00
C ARG A 257 -17.08 -0.84 28.11
N VAL A 258 -16.67 -1.56 27.08
CA VAL A 258 -16.74 -3.03 26.95
C VAL A 258 -15.41 -3.57 26.41
N GLU A 259 -15.12 -4.86 26.63
CA GLU A 259 -13.91 -5.49 26.07
C GLU A 259 -14.14 -6.11 24.68
N GLU A 260 -15.38 -6.46 24.37
CA GLU A 260 -15.81 -7.09 23.12
C GLU A 260 -16.98 -6.33 22.51
N PRO A 261 -17.21 -6.41 21.18
CA PRO A 261 -18.37 -5.81 20.55
C PRO A 261 -19.69 -6.26 21.14
N LEU A 262 -20.59 -5.29 21.30
CA LEU A 262 -21.97 -5.53 21.70
C LEU A 262 -22.70 -6.34 20.63
N VAL A 263 -23.50 -7.32 21.06
CA VAL A 263 -24.27 -8.20 20.15
C VAL A 263 -25.25 -7.38 19.31
N GLU A 264 -25.79 -6.29 19.86
CA GLU A 264 -26.67 -5.38 19.14
C GLU A 264 -25.97 -4.70 17.95
N HIS A 265 -24.64 -4.56 18.00
CA HIS A 265 -23.87 -3.98 16.92
C HIS A 265 -23.52 -4.99 15.83
N ALA A 266 -23.79 -6.29 15.99
CA ALA A 266 -23.54 -7.28 14.95
C ALA A 266 -24.44 -7.13 13.72
N GLY A 267 -25.57 -6.43 13.83
CA GLY A 267 -26.49 -6.11 12.73
C GLY A 267 -26.52 -4.63 12.36
N PHE A 268 -25.61 -3.81 12.88
CA PHE A 268 -25.55 -2.40 12.56
C PHE A 268 -25.00 -2.22 11.15
N LEU A 269 -25.85 -1.80 10.22
CA LEU A 269 -25.50 -1.69 8.80
C LEU A 269 -25.56 -0.22 8.40
N LYS A 270 -24.38 0.40 8.30
CA LYS A 270 -24.22 1.76 7.78
C LYS A 270 -23.88 1.72 6.30
N ASP A 271 -22.94 0.84 5.95
CA ASP A 271 -22.33 0.77 4.63
C ASP A 271 -22.70 -0.55 3.93
N GLN A 272 -22.61 -0.56 2.59
CA GLN A 272 -22.97 -1.73 1.79
C GLN A 272 -21.76 -2.65 1.58
N PRO A 273 -21.96 -3.98 1.65
CA PRO A 273 -20.90 -4.94 1.35
C PRO A 273 -20.43 -4.82 -0.10
N TRP A 274 -19.14 -5.14 -0.34
CA TRP A 274 -18.60 -5.25 -1.70
C TRP A 274 -19.29 -6.38 -2.48
N GLU A 275 -19.59 -6.12 -3.76
CA GLU A 275 -20.36 -6.99 -4.67
C GLU A 275 -19.94 -8.46 -4.67
#